data_AF-A0A937MRX8-F1
#
_entry.id   AF-A0A937MRX8-F1
#
_cell.length_a   1.000
_cell.length_b   1.000
_cell.length_c   1.000
_cell.angle_alpha   90.00
_cell.angle_beta   90.00
_cell.angle_gamma   90.00
#
_symmetry.space_group_name_H-M   'P 1'
#
loop_
_entity.id
_entity.type
_entity.pdbx_description
1 polymer ?
#
loop_
_entity_poly.entity_id
_entity_poly.type
_entity_poly.pdbx_seq_one_letter_code
_entity_poly.pdbx_strand_id
1 'polypeptide(L)'
;MEDLDKTLDIMERDKCTSLLAENAVRLKKNNIKFTKTNKKHSDEHLEAQFVSYERLIRTLIKGFVTIEKKVRLKYMVPLESVRANKLKASWNTEVECILEDLKKKYRDVHLQRRSVEEFDGRVSQSLDAAKISVDTEVSNLEQKLKTEIEGSEKIQPSELSRLYDLDVTALIDLQVIDPLQNLQILCKKLKDSGCDGGALTPVNEIIKMYVKEIKSVEATVWSGRSADQRKEIKMRAAKLNLNLKEIVLCLHDLVKQAILEKEKRNDDVILKIRKNLDKIFKSETDSALFQNVLEPFWGILA
;
A
#
# COMPACT_ATOMS: atom_id res chain seq x y z
N MET A 1 -2.79 -10.52 -13.56
CA MET A 1 -3.64 -9.83 -12.57
C MET A 1 -4.08 -10.74 -11.43
N GLU A 2 -4.17 -12.06 -11.66
CA GLU A 2 -4.45 -13.09 -10.63
C GLU A 2 -3.53 -13.04 -9.40
N ASP A 3 -2.30 -12.54 -9.56
CA ASP A 3 -1.33 -12.38 -8.47
C ASP A 3 -1.69 -11.24 -7.50
N LEU A 4 -2.33 -10.17 -8.01
CA LEU A 4 -2.75 -9.04 -7.18
C LEU A 4 -3.89 -9.44 -6.24
N ASP A 5 -4.91 -10.10 -6.79
CA ASP A 5 -6.06 -10.59 -6.02
C ASP A 5 -5.63 -11.65 -4.99
N LYS A 6 -4.68 -12.53 -5.33
CA LYS A 6 -4.09 -13.49 -4.38
C LYS A 6 -3.35 -12.78 -3.24
N THR A 7 -2.58 -11.74 -3.57
CA THR A 7 -1.88 -10.93 -2.57
C THR A 7 -2.88 -10.22 -1.64
N LEU A 8 -3.94 -9.65 -2.20
CA LEU A 8 -5.04 -9.04 -1.46
C LEU A 8 -5.70 -10.04 -0.50
N ASP A 9 -6.01 -11.24 -0.99
CA ASP A 9 -6.61 -12.32 -0.17
C ASP A 9 -5.69 -12.75 0.99
N ILE A 10 -4.36 -12.68 0.84
CA ILE A 10 -3.41 -12.91 1.95
C ILE A 10 -3.49 -11.76 2.96
N MET A 11 -3.40 -10.51 2.49
CA MET A 11 -3.44 -9.32 3.36
C MET A 11 -4.75 -9.23 4.17
N GLU A 12 -5.89 -9.58 3.56
CA GLU A 12 -7.18 -9.63 4.22
C GLU A 12 -7.20 -10.72 5.31
N ARG A 13 -6.70 -11.93 5.03
CA ARG A 13 -6.62 -12.99 6.04
C ARG A 13 -5.73 -12.61 7.23
N ASP A 14 -4.58 -11.99 6.96
CA ASP A 14 -3.70 -11.49 8.02
C ASP A 14 -4.41 -10.42 8.87
N LYS A 15 -5.18 -9.54 8.21
CA LYS A 15 -5.98 -8.52 8.90
C LYS A 15 -7.07 -9.13 9.76
N CYS A 16 -7.78 -10.14 9.26
CA CYS A 16 -8.79 -10.88 10.02
C CYS A 16 -8.17 -11.51 11.28
N THR A 17 -7.06 -12.22 11.11
CA THR A 17 -6.32 -12.86 12.21
C THR A 17 -5.90 -11.86 13.28
N SER A 18 -5.34 -10.72 12.88
CA SER A 18 -4.96 -9.65 13.81
C SER A 18 -6.16 -9.13 14.61
N LEU A 19 -7.29 -8.88 13.94
CA LEU A 19 -8.48 -8.34 14.59
C LEU A 19 -9.14 -9.35 15.53
N LEU A 20 -9.12 -10.65 15.19
CA LEU A 20 -9.56 -11.73 16.07
C LEU A 20 -8.71 -11.78 17.35
N ALA A 21 -7.39 -11.67 17.22
CA ALA A 21 -6.47 -11.64 18.37
C ALA A 21 -6.73 -10.41 19.27
N GLU A 22 -6.89 -9.22 18.67
CA GLU A 22 -7.28 -8.01 19.41
C GLU A 22 -8.61 -8.20 20.15
N ASN A 23 -9.60 -8.84 19.48
CA ASN A 23 -10.88 -9.12 20.10
C ASN A 23 -10.74 -10.07 21.29
N ALA A 24 -9.98 -11.15 21.16
CA ALA A 24 -9.73 -12.08 22.24
C ALA A 24 -9.14 -11.39 23.49
N VAL A 25 -8.25 -10.42 23.30
CA VAL A 25 -7.72 -9.59 24.40
C VAL A 25 -8.83 -8.75 25.05
N ARG A 26 -9.74 -8.16 24.27
CA ARG A 26 -10.90 -7.41 24.80
C ARG A 26 -11.83 -8.32 25.61
N LEU A 27 -12.18 -9.50 25.09
CA LEU A 27 -13.03 -10.47 25.79
C LEU A 27 -12.39 -10.89 27.12
N LYS A 28 -11.06 -11.13 27.12
CA LYS A 28 -10.30 -11.47 28.35
C LYS A 28 -10.34 -10.32 29.37
N LYS A 29 -10.15 -9.07 28.95
CA LYS A 29 -10.25 -7.90 29.83
C LYS A 29 -11.64 -7.76 30.44
N ASN A 30 -12.69 -7.96 29.64
CA ASN A 30 -14.07 -7.97 30.13
C ASN A 30 -14.26 -9.08 31.16
N ASN A 31 -13.86 -10.32 30.85
CA ASN A 31 -13.97 -11.45 31.78
C ASN A 31 -13.30 -11.16 33.13
N ILE A 32 -12.08 -10.61 33.12
CA ILE A 32 -11.36 -10.24 34.35
C ILE A 32 -12.13 -9.19 35.15
N LYS A 33 -12.61 -8.12 34.49
CA LYS A 33 -13.37 -7.04 35.13
C LYS A 33 -14.61 -7.58 35.87
N PHE A 34 -15.42 -8.39 35.18
CA PHE A 34 -16.69 -8.88 35.72
C PHE A 34 -16.51 -10.05 36.70
N THR A 35 -15.42 -10.82 36.60
CA THR A 35 -15.09 -11.83 37.61
C THR A 35 -14.69 -11.17 38.94
N LYS A 36 -13.88 -10.10 38.90
CA LYS A 36 -13.47 -9.36 40.11
C LYS A 36 -14.64 -8.75 40.88
N THR A 37 -15.71 -8.36 40.20
CA THR A 37 -16.92 -7.80 40.80
C THR A 37 -17.99 -8.85 41.09
N ASN A 38 -17.68 -10.13 40.93
CA ASN A 38 -18.62 -11.25 41.04
C ASN A 38 -19.89 -11.09 40.18
N LYS A 39 -19.77 -10.39 39.04
CA LYS A 39 -20.82 -10.13 38.06
C LYS A 39 -20.59 -10.93 36.77
N LYS A 40 -19.88 -12.06 36.85
CA LYS A 40 -19.66 -12.92 35.68
C LYS A 40 -21.02 -13.41 35.18
N HIS A 41 -21.22 -13.34 33.87
CA HIS A 41 -22.49 -13.68 33.21
C HIS A 41 -23.68 -12.80 33.60
N SER A 42 -23.49 -11.63 34.24
CA SER A 42 -24.54 -10.61 34.34
C SER A 42 -24.93 -10.08 32.96
N ASP A 43 -26.07 -9.40 32.86
CA ASP A 43 -26.50 -8.78 31.59
C ASP A 43 -25.46 -7.76 31.11
N GLU A 44 -24.91 -6.93 32.02
CA GLU A 44 -23.80 -6.01 31.72
C GLU A 44 -22.57 -6.73 31.13
N HIS A 45 -22.26 -7.93 31.63
CA HIS A 45 -21.14 -8.71 31.14
C HIS A 45 -21.41 -9.25 29.74
N LEU A 46 -22.57 -9.90 29.53
CA LEU A 46 -22.95 -10.49 28.25
C LEU A 46 -23.09 -9.41 27.17
N GLU A 47 -23.64 -8.25 27.52
CA GLU A 47 -23.69 -7.08 26.65
C GLU A 47 -22.29 -6.63 26.24
N ALA A 48 -21.37 -6.52 27.20
CA ALA A 48 -19.99 -6.13 26.91
C ALA A 48 -19.28 -7.14 25.98
N GLN A 49 -19.61 -8.43 26.07
CA GLN A 49 -19.11 -9.43 25.12
C GLN A 49 -19.71 -9.22 23.73
N PHE A 50 -21.03 -9.08 23.63
CA PHE A 50 -21.72 -8.86 22.36
C PHE A 50 -21.20 -7.61 21.63
N VAL A 51 -21.11 -6.49 22.33
CA VAL A 51 -20.57 -5.22 21.80
C VAL A 51 -19.13 -5.36 21.29
N SER A 52 -18.32 -6.23 21.93
CA SER A 52 -16.97 -6.52 21.47
C SER A 52 -16.97 -7.20 20.10
N TYR A 53 -17.89 -8.13 19.85
CA TYR A 53 -18.07 -8.79 18.55
C TYR A 53 -18.66 -7.85 17.48
N GLU A 54 -19.66 -7.03 17.82
CA GLU A 54 -20.15 -6.01 16.88
C GLU A 54 -19.03 -5.06 16.43
N ARG A 55 -18.20 -4.63 17.39
CA ARG A 55 -17.04 -3.78 17.09
C ARG A 55 -16.03 -4.50 16.19
N LEU A 56 -15.78 -5.78 16.44
CA LEU A 56 -14.92 -6.61 15.59
C LEU A 56 -15.44 -6.62 14.15
N ILE A 57 -16.71 -6.94 13.92
CA ILE A 57 -17.33 -7.01 12.58
C ILE A 57 -17.20 -5.66 11.87
N ARG A 58 -17.59 -4.56 12.52
CA ARG A 58 -17.48 -3.20 11.94
C ARG A 58 -16.04 -2.84 11.56
N THR A 59 -15.07 -3.25 12.38
CA THR A 59 -13.64 -2.96 12.13
C THR A 59 -13.08 -3.85 11.03
N LEU A 60 -13.55 -5.09 10.93
CA LEU A 60 -13.15 -6.05 9.90
C LEU A 60 -13.53 -5.56 8.51
N ILE A 61 -14.81 -5.24 8.29
CA ILE A 61 -15.34 -4.77 6.99
C ILE A 61 -14.57 -3.52 6.54
N LYS A 62 -14.41 -2.53 7.43
CA LYS A 62 -13.62 -1.31 7.14
C LYS A 62 -12.16 -1.61 6.82
N GLY A 63 -11.57 -2.59 7.52
CA GLY A 63 -10.21 -3.05 7.29
C GLY A 63 -10.02 -3.62 5.89
N PHE A 64 -10.93 -4.50 5.45
CA PHE A 64 -10.88 -5.09 4.11
C PHE A 64 -11.05 -4.05 3.01
N VAL A 65 -12.05 -3.17 3.13
CA VAL A 65 -12.25 -2.05 2.18
C VAL A 65 -10.99 -1.20 2.06
N THR A 66 -10.32 -0.91 3.17
CA THR A 66 -9.10 -0.09 3.18
C THR A 66 -7.95 -0.77 2.44
N ILE A 67 -7.79 -2.09 2.64
CA ILE A 67 -6.75 -2.89 1.98
C ILE A 67 -7.00 -2.91 0.47
N GLU A 68 -8.20 -3.32 0.06
CA GLU A 68 -8.59 -3.44 -1.34
C GLU A 68 -8.46 -2.08 -2.06
N LYS A 69 -8.98 -0.99 -1.44
CA LYS A 69 -8.87 0.37 -1.98
C LYS A 69 -7.42 0.78 -2.19
N LYS A 70 -6.59 0.67 -1.14
CA LYS A 70 -5.21 1.16 -1.16
C LYS A 70 -4.39 0.48 -2.25
N VAL A 71 -4.52 -0.83 -2.36
CA VAL A 71 -3.77 -1.62 -3.34
C VAL A 71 -4.28 -1.33 -4.75
N ARG A 72 -5.59 -1.35 -4.99
CA ARG A 72 -6.15 -1.07 -6.33
C ARG A 72 -5.78 0.30 -6.86
N LEU A 73 -5.83 1.34 -6.01
CA LEU A 73 -5.36 2.68 -6.38
C LEU A 73 -3.86 2.71 -6.67
N LYS A 74 -3.02 2.01 -5.89
CA LYS A 74 -1.58 1.96 -6.17
C LYS A 74 -1.29 1.41 -7.58
N TYR A 75 -2.03 0.39 -8.00
CA TYR A 75 -1.84 -0.26 -9.30
C TYR A 75 -2.72 0.30 -10.42
N MET A 76 -3.59 1.28 -10.14
CA MET A 76 -4.56 1.84 -11.09
C MET A 76 -5.44 0.75 -11.75
N VAL A 77 -5.91 -0.19 -10.92
CA VAL A 77 -6.76 -1.31 -11.36
C VAL A 77 -8.16 -1.13 -10.78
N PRO A 78 -9.23 -1.08 -11.60
CA PRO A 78 -10.60 -0.94 -11.11
C PRO A 78 -11.04 -2.21 -10.35
N LEU A 79 -12.15 -2.12 -9.62
CA LEU A 79 -12.77 -3.31 -9.02
C LEU A 79 -13.73 -3.94 -10.03
N GLU A 80 -13.35 -5.08 -10.60
CA GLU A 80 -14.20 -5.81 -11.55
C GLU A 80 -15.35 -6.53 -10.83
N SER A 81 -16.48 -6.71 -11.53
CA SER A 81 -17.69 -7.31 -10.97
C SER A 81 -17.48 -8.73 -10.41
N VAL A 82 -16.65 -9.54 -11.08
CA VAL A 82 -16.29 -10.89 -10.63
C VAL A 82 -15.59 -10.85 -9.28
N ARG A 83 -14.62 -9.93 -9.11
CA ARG A 83 -13.94 -9.72 -7.83
C ARG A 83 -14.90 -9.16 -6.79
N ALA A 84 -15.73 -8.18 -7.12
CA ALA A 84 -16.70 -7.60 -6.19
C ALA A 84 -17.62 -8.67 -5.60
N ASN A 85 -18.11 -9.59 -6.42
CA ASN A 85 -18.94 -10.72 -5.97
C ASN A 85 -18.16 -11.69 -5.07
N LYS A 86 -16.89 -11.97 -5.41
CA LYS A 86 -16.01 -12.79 -4.56
C LYS A 86 -15.79 -12.14 -3.19
N LEU A 87 -15.55 -10.83 -3.14
CA LEU A 87 -15.37 -10.07 -1.90
C LEU A 87 -16.62 -10.16 -1.02
N LYS A 88 -17.81 -9.91 -1.59
CA LYS A 88 -19.08 -10.03 -0.86
C LYS A 88 -19.25 -11.41 -0.23
N ALA A 89 -19.02 -12.48 -1.01
CA ALA A 89 -19.13 -13.84 -0.51
C ALA A 89 -18.09 -14.16 0.59
N SER A 90 -16.84 -13.80 0.36
CA SER A 90 -15.73 -14.03 1.30
C SER A 90 -15.96 -13.29 2.62
N TRP A 91 -16.25 -11.99 2.57
CA TRP A 91 -16.43 -11.18 3.77
C TRP A 91 -17.69 -11.57 4.55
N ASN A 92 -18.77 -11.97 3.87
CA ASN A 92 -19.95 -12.53 4.53
C ASN A 92 -19.61 -13.84 5.27
N THR A 93 -18.80 -14.71 4.66
CA THR A 93 -18.35 -15.95 5.30
C THR A 93 -17.54 -15.65 6.58
N GLU A 94 -16.63 -14.69 6.54
CA GLU A 94 -15.85 -14.27 7.73
C GLU A 94 -16.75 -13.73 8.85
N VAL A 95 -17.76 -12.91 8.50
CA VAL A 95 -18.75 -12.40 9.47
C VAL A 95 -19.55 -13.53 10.09
N GLU A 96 -20.01 -14.50 9.28
CA GLU A 96 -20.74 -15.67 9.76
C GLU A 96 -19.88 -16.48 10.74
N CYS A 97 -18.61 -16.75 10.42
CA CYS A 97 -17.69 -17.43 11.32
C CYS A 97 -17.51 -16.70 12.66
N ILE A 98 -17.43 -15.36 12.65
CA ILE A 98 -17.30 -14.55 13.87
C ILE A 98 -18.56 -14.66 14.75
N LEU A 99 -19.75 -14.63 14.16
CA LEU A 99 -21.01 -14.74 14.90
C LEU A 99 -21.27 -16.17 15.39
N GLU A 100 -20.84 -17.18 14.65
CA GLU A 100 -20.88 -18.57 15.12
C GLU A 100 -19.92 -18.81 16.30
N ASP A 101 -18.74 -18.19 16.31
CA ASP A 101 -17.85 -18.20 17.49
C ASP A 101 -18.51 -17.52 18.72
N LEU A 102 -19.21 -16.40 18.52
CA LEU A 102 -20.00 -15.74 19.57
C LEU A 102 -21.08 -16.68 20.12
N LYS A 103 -21.88 -17.30 19.25
CA LYS A 103 -22.92 -18.28 19.63
C LYS A 103 -22.31 -19.42 20.42
N LYS A 104 -21.27 -20.07 19.89
CA LYS A 104 -20.59 -21.19 20.52
C LYS A 104 -20.11 -20.88 21.94
N LYS A 105 -19.70 -19.63 22.20
CA LYS A 105 -19.16 -19.22 23.51
C LYS A 105 -20.22 -18.85 24.54
N TYR A 106 -21.34 -18.26 24.12
CA TYR A 106 -22.27 -17.61 25.06
C TYR A 106 -23.69 -18.14 25.02
N ARG A 107 -24.08 -18.93 24.01
CA ARG A 107 -25.46 -19.42 23.87
C ARG A 107 -25.92 -20.26 25.06
N ASP A 108 -25.08 -21.13 25.59
CA ASP A 108 -25.40 -21.96 26.76
C ASP A 108 -25.65 -21.12 28.03
N VAL A 109 -24.95 -19.98 28.15
CA VAL A 109 -25.17 -19.03 29.25
C VAL A 109 -26.53 -18.35 29.10
N HIS A 110 -26.91 -17.97 27.88
CA HIS A 110 -28.24 -17.40 27.60
C HIS A 110 -29.37 -18.42 27.80
N LEU A 111 -29.13 -19.71 27.50
CA LEU A 111 -30.06 -20.80 27.82
C LEU A 111 -30.33 -20.88 29.32
N GLN A 112 -29.27 -20.87 30.15
CA GLN A 112 -29.40 -20.91 31.61
C GLN A 112 -30.15 -19.70 32.16
N ARG A 113 -30.01 -18.53 31.52
CA ARG A 113 -30.68 -17.27 31.89
C ARG A 113 -32.07 -17.12 31.28
N ARG A 114 -32.55 -18.08 30.47
CA ARG A 114 -33.83 -18.01 29.74
C ARG A 114 -33.95 -16.78 28.82
N SER A 115 -32.83 -16.40 28.18
CA SER A 115 -32.76 -15.29 27.22
C SER A 115 -32.15 -15.72 25.87
N VAL A 116 -32.25 -17.01 25.54
CA VAL A 116 -31.64 -17.56 24.31
C VAL A 116 -32.33 -17.04 23.05
N GLU A 117 -33.65 -16.84 23.09
CA GLU A 117 -34.43 -16.36 21.95
C GLU A 117 -34.06 -14.91 21.60
N GLU A 118 -33.90 -14.06 22.61
CA GLU A 118 -33.43 -12.67 22.45
C GLU A 118 -32.01 -12.64 21.89
N PHE A 119 -31.12 -13.46 22.44
CA PHE A 119 -29.74 -13.57 21.97
C PHE A 119 -29.64 -14.06 20.53
N ASP A 120 -30.30 -15.17 20.18
CA ASP A 120 -30.30 -15.74 18.83
C ASP A 120 -30.93 -14.75 17.83
N GLY A 121 -31.98 -14.03 18.24
CA GLY A 121 -32.59 -12.95 17.46
C GLY A 121 -31.62 -11.80 17.19
N ARG A 122 -30.89 -11.34 18.20
CA ARG A 122 -29.90 -10.26 18.04
C ARG A 122 -28.69 -10.67 17.21
N VAL A 123 -28.24 -11.92 17.32
CA VAL A 123 -27.19 -12.46 16.44
C VAL A 123 -27.66 -12.46 14.98
N SER A 124 -28.91 -12.85 14.73
CA SER A 124 -29.49 -12.86 13.38
C SER A 124 -29.60 -11.43 12.82
N GLN A 125 -30.11 -10.48 13.61
CA GLN A 125 -30.15 -9.06 13.22
C GLN A 125 -28.75 -8.49 12.92
N SER A 126 -27.74 -8.88 13.71
CA SER A 126 -26.36 -8.45 13.50
C SER A 126 -25.78 -9.02 12.21
N LEU A 127 -26.12 -10.27 11.87
CA LEU A 127 -25.73 -10.90 10.61
C LEU A 127 -26.35 -10.16 9.41
N ASP A 128 -27.65 -9.89 9.46
CA ASP A 128 -28.36 -9.20 8.38
C ASP A 128 -27.81 -7.77 8.18
N ALA A 129 -27.62 -7.03 9.28
CA ALA A 129 -27.02 -5.70 9.24
C ALA A 129 -25.59 -5.73 8.66
N ALA A 130 -24.79 -6.75 9.00
CA ALA A 130 -23.45 -6.91 8.48
C ALA A 130 -23.43 -7.27 6.99
N LYS A 131 -24.34 -8.13 6.52
CA LYS A 131 -24.48 -8.45 5.08
C LYS A 131 -24.84 -7.20 4.26
N ILE A 132 -25.79 -6.41 4.74
CA ILE A 132 -26.13 -5.10 4.14
C ILE A 132 -24.89 -4.18 4.12
N SER A 133 -24.14 -4.14 5.22
CA SER A 133 -22.92 -3.33 5.30
C SER A 133 -21.85 -3.80 4.32
N VAL A 134 -21.63 -5.11 4.16
CA VAL A 134 -20.69 -5.67 3.17
C VAL A 134 -21.10 -5.27 1.76
N ASP A 135 -22.36 -5.46 1.39
CA ASP A 135 -22.85 -5.10 0.06
C ASP A 135 -22.72 -3.61 -0.23
N THR A 136 -23.07 -2.77 0.75
CA THR A 136 -22.97 -1.31 0.66
C THR A 136 -21.51 -0.88 0.49
N GLU A 137 -20.61 -1.40 1.33
CA GLU A 137 -19.20 -1.01 1.31
C GLU A 137 -18.48 -1.50 0.04
N VAL A 138 -18.77 -2.69 -0.47
CA VAL A 138 -18.20 -3.18 -1.75
C VAL A 138 -18.71 -2.33 -2.91
N SER A 139 -20.00 -1.98 -2.95
CA SER A 139 -20.56 -1.14 -4.01
C SER A 139 -19.99 0.28 -3.96
N ASN A 140 -19.85 0.84 -2.76
CA ASN A 140 -19.19 2.14 -2.55
C ASN A 140 -17.72 2.10 -2.97
N LEU A 141 -17.02 1.00 -2.69
CA LEU A 141 -15.63 0.80 -3.06
C LEU A 141 -15.47 0.79 -4.59
N GLU A 142 -16.33 0.05 -5.29
CA GLU A 142 -16.36 -0.01 -6.75
C GLU A 142 -16.51 1.39 -7.37
N GLN A 143 -17.51 2.15 -6.92
CA GLN A 143 -17.76 3.50 -7.40
C GLN A 143 -16.60 4.45 -7.09
N LYS A 144 -16.08 4.42 -5.85
CA LYS A 144 -14.96 5.28 -5.44
C LYS A 144 -13.70 4.99 -6.26
N LEU A 145 -13.38 3.72 -6.47
CA LEU A 145 -12.23 3.33 -7.29
C LEU A 145 -12.41 3.80 -8.72
N LYS A 146 -13.60 3.62 -9.31
CA LYS A 146 -13.90 4.11 -10.66
C LYS A 146 -13.66 5.62 -10.77
N THR A 147 -14.26 6.41 -9.88
CA THR A 147 -14.11 7.87 -9.87
C THR A 147 -12.66 8.32 -9.64
N GLU A 148 -11.97 7.73 -8.67
CA GLU A 148 -10.59 8.12 -8.34
C GLU A 148 -9.59 7.72 -9.43
N ILE A 149 -9.83 6.60 -10.14
CA ILE A 149 -9.00 6.17 -11.27
C ILE A 149 -9.29 7.04 -12.51
N GLU A 150 -10.56 7.28 -12.85
CA GLU A 150 -10.94 8.11 -14.01
C GLU A 150 -10.50 9.57 -13.84
N GLY A 151 -10.51 10.08 -12.61
CA GLY A 151 -10.01 11.43 -12.28
C GLY A 151 -8.50 11.50 -12.04
N SER A 152 -7.77 10.39 -12.12
CA SER A 152 -6.33 10.36 -11.83
C SER A 152 -5.49 10.78 -13.04
N GLU A 153 -4.45 11.57 -12.80
CA GLU A 153 -3.34 11.72 -13.76
C GLU A 153 -2.31 10.59 -13.63
N LYS A 154 -2.52 9.66 -12.70
CA LYS A 154 -1.65 8.50 -12.50
C LYS A 154 -1.85 7.50 -13.63
N ILE A 155 -0.74 6.89 -14.04
CA ILE A 155 -0.70 5.86 -15.08
C ILE A 155 -0.49 4.47 -14.47
N GLN A 156 -0.84 3.43 -15.23
CA GLN A 156 -0.66 2.05 -14.78
C GLN A 156 0.85 1.71 -14.62
N PRO A 157 1.21 0.81 -13.70
CA PRO A 157 2.60 0.37 -13.56
C PRO A 157 3.22 -0.25 -14.81
N SER A 158 2.41 -0.86 -15.69
CA SER A 158 2.85 -1.34 -17.00
C SER A 158 3.29 -0.21 -17.93
N GLU A 159 2.68 0.97 -17.81
CA GLU A 159 3.05 2.16 -18.57
C GLU A 159 4.29 2.82 -17.97
N LEU A 160 4.41 2.91 -16.63
CA LEU A 160 5.66 3.32 -15.96
C LEU A 160 6.83 2.43 -16.36
N SER A 161 6.57 1.12 -16.44
CA SER A 161 7.57 0.12 -16.84
C SER A 161 8.12 0.44 -18.23
N ARG A 162 7.26 0.74 -19.19
CA ARG A 162 7.66 1.18 -20.53
C ARG A 162 8.36 2.53 -20.53
N LEU A 163 7.88 3.48 -19.71
CA LEU A 163 8.42 4.83 -19.67
C LEU A 163 9.85 4.87 -19.14
N TYR A 164 10.18 4.06 -18.13
CA TYR A 164 11.52 4.03 -17.51
C TYR A 164 12.37 2.82 -17.90
N ASP A 165 11.85 1.94 -18.77
CA ASP A 165 12.48 0.67 -19.16
C ASP A 165 12.77 -0.25 -17.97
N LEU A 166 11.93 -0.20 -16.93
CA LEU A 166 12.09 -0.97 -15.69
C LEU A 166 10.99 -2.03 -15.58
N ASP A 167 11.33 -3.26 -15.21
CA ASP A 167 10.33 -4.33 -15.08
C ASP A 167 9.30 -4.01 -13.99
N VAL A 168 8.05 -4.46 -14.18
CA VAL A 168 6.96 -4.24 -13.20
C VAL A 168 7.30 -4.84 -11.84
N THR A 169 8.00 -5.97 -11.81
CA THR A 169 8.50 -6.59 -10.56
C THR A 169 9.50 -5.68 -9.87
N ALA A 170 10.47 -5.13 -10.59
CA ALA A 170 11.45 -4.19 -10.04
C ALA A 170 10.79 -2.89 -9.54
N LEU A 171 9.77 -2.38 -10.24
CA LEU A 171 8.96 -1.24 -9.77
C LEU A 171 8.31 -1.52 -8.39
N ILE A 172 7.84 -2.74 -8.18
CA ILE A 172 7.20 -3.20 -6.93
C ILE A 172 8.26 -3.38 -5.84
N ASP A 173 9.32 -4.14 -6.11
CA ASP A 173 10.36 -4.52 -5.15
C ASP A 173 11.13 -3.29 -4.65
N LEU A 174 11.44 -2.35 -5.55
CA LEU A 174 12.07 -1.09 -5.18
C LEU A 174 11.09 -0.11 -4.51
N GLN A 175 9.78 -0.38 -4.59
CA GLN A 175 8.72 0.47 -4.05
C GLN A 175 8.70 1.88 -4.68
N VAL A 176 8.97 1.97 -5.99
CA VAL A 176 9.13 3.25 -6.70
C VAL A 176 7.92 3.66 -7.54
N ILE A 177 6.85 2.85 -7.59
CA ILE A 177 5.61 3.18 -8.34
C ILE A 177 5.06 4.56 -7.96
N ASP A 178 4.77 4.78 -6.67
CA ASP A 178 4.20 6.05 -6.21
C ASP A 178 5.16 7.24 -6.43
N PRO A 179 6.46 7.17 -6.06
CA PRO A 179 7.44 8.21 -6.39
C PRO A 179 7.50 8.55 -7.88
N LEU A 180 7.53 7.56 -8.77
CA LEU A 180 7.62 7.78 -10.22
C LEU A 180 6.34 8.36 -10.81
N GLN A 181 5.16 7.92 -10.35
CA GLN A 181 3.88 8.52 -10.74
C GLN A 181 3.82 9.99 -10.31
N ASN A 182 4.17 10.27 -9.05
CA ASN A 182 4.15 11.64 -8.54
C ASN A 182 5.17 12.51 -9.28
N LEU A 183 6.36 11.99 -9.57
CA LEU A 183 7.39 12.70 -10.35
C LEU A 183 6.82 13.15 -11.70
N GLN A 184 6.16 12.26 -12.45
CA GLN A 184 5.53 12.58 -13.74
C GLN A 184 4.47 13.69 -13.61
N ILE A 185 3.58 13.56 -12.63
CA ILE A 185 2.52 14.55 -12.37
C ILE A 185 3.13 15.92 -12.03
N LEU A 186 4.16 15.94 -11.19
CA LEU A 186 4.83 17.17 -10.78
C LEU A 186 5.61 17.81 -11.93
N CYS A 187 6.31 17.03 -12.76
CA CYS A 187 6.98 17.53 -13.96
C CYS A 187 5.97 18.11 -14.96
N LYS A 188 4.81 17.46 -15.16
CA LYS A 188 3.75 17.99 -16.00
C LYS A 188 3.23 19.34 -15.47
N LYS A 189 2.98 19.45 -14.16
CA LYS A 189 2.57 20.72 -13.54
C LYS A 189 3.60 21.84 -13.71
N LEU A 190 4.89 21.54 -13.60
CA LEU A 190 5.95 22.52 -13.86
C LEU A 190 5.91 23.00 -15.31
N LYS A 191 5.77 22.06 -16.26
CA LYS A 191 5.65 22.39 -17.68
C LYS A 191 4.42 23.26 -17.96
N ASP A 192 3.27 22.92 -17.38
CA ASP A 192 2.02 23.67 -17.52
C ASP A 192 2.12 25.07 -16.87
N SER A 193 3.03 25.23 -15.90
CA SER A 193 3.35 26.51 -15.25
C SER A 193 4.38 27.35 -16.04
N GLY A 194 4.76 26.91 -17.25
CA GLY A 194 5.68 27.64 -18.14
C GLY A 194 7.15 27.29 -17.97
N CYS A 195 7.49 26.24 -17.20
CA CYS A 195 8.87 25.73 -17.15
C CYS A 195 9.27 25.10 -18.49
N ASP A 196 10.49 25.35 -18.95
CA ASP A 196 11.00 24.73 -20.17
C ASP A 196 11.05 23.20 -20.02
N GLY A 197 10.34 22.51 -20.93
CA GLY A 197 10.34 21.06 -20.99
C GLY A 197 11.74 20.47 -21.20
N GLY A 198 12.64 21.21 -21.85
CA GLY A 198 14.06 20.84 -22.00
C GLY A 198 14.77 20.69 -20.65
N ALA A 199 14.49 21.57 -19.69
CA ALA A 199 15.09 21.54 -18.36
C ALA A 199 14.54 20.42 -17.45
N LEU A 200 13.35 19.87 -17.77
CA LEU A 200 12.75 18.73 -17.06
C LEU A 200 13.13 17.36 -17.66
N THR A 201 13.62 17.35 -18.89
CA THR A 201 14.03 16.12 -19.60
C THR A 201 15.11 15.32 -18.84
N PRO A 202 16.16 15.97 -18.28
CA PRO A 202 17.18 15.30 -17.46
C PRO A 202 16.68 14.41 -16.33
N VAL A 203 15.57 14.80 -15.69
CA VAL A 203 15.01 14.08 -14.55
C VAL A 203 14.60 12.66 -14.93
N ASN A 204 14.02 12.49 -16.13
CA ASN A 204 13.62 11.18 -16.63
C ASN A 204 14.80 10.43 -17.28
N GLU A 205 15.71 11.16 -17.93
CA GLU A 205 16.87 10.56 -18.59
C GLU A 205 17.82 9.90 -17.61
N ILE A 206 18.08 10.52 -16.46
CA ILE A 206 19.02 9.97 -15.49
C ILE A 206 18.54 8.64 -14.90
N ILE A 207 17.22 8.51 -14.68
CA ILE A 207 16.58 7.26 -14.25
C ILE A 207 16.81 6.18 -15.32
N LYS A 208 16.51 6.49 -16.59
CA LYS A 208 16.71 5.55 -17.72
C LYS A 208 18.16 5.13 -17.89
N MET A 209 19.10 6.06 -17.75
CA MET A 209 20.54 5.77 -17.84
C MET A 209 20.95 4.79 -16.74
N TYR A 210 20.49 5.01 -15.51
CA TYR A 210 20.81 4.13 -14.39
C TYR A 210 20.17 2.74 -14.53
N VAL A 211 18.95 2.66 -15.08
CA VAL A 211 18.30 1.38 -15.42
C VAL A 211 19.09 0.62 -16.49
N LYS A 212 19.62 1.30 -17.51
CA LYS A 212 20.48 0.67 -18.53
C LYS A 212 21.78 0.12 -17.93
N GLU A 213 22.40 0.84 -16.99
CA GLU A 213 23.60 0.38 -16.30
C GLU A 213 23.31 -0.88 -15.45
N ILE A 214 22.19 -0.89 -14.72
CA ILE A 214 21.73 -2.08 -13.98
C ILE A 214 21.60 -3.28 -14.91
N LYS A 215 20.89 -3.13 -16.03
CA LYS A 215 20.70 -4.21 -17.01
C LYS A 215 22.02 -4.69 -17.62
N SER A 216 22.95 -3.77 -17.88
CA SER A 216 24.30 -4.08 -18.37
C SER A 216 25.05 -4.96 -17.36
N VAL A 217 25.05 -4.59 -16.08
CA VAL A 217 25.70 -5.37 -15.01
C VAL A 217 25.01 -6.73 -14.83
N GLU A 218 23.69 -6.77 -14.81
CA GLU A 218 22.91 -8.02 -14.66
C GLU A 218 23.15 -9.00 -15.81
N ALA A 219 23.29 -8.51 -17.05
CA ALA A 219 23.60 -9.33 -18.21
C ALA A 219 24.96 -10.04 -18.10
N THR A 220 25.91 -9.48 -17.34
CA THR A 220 27.23 -10.09 -17.12
C THR A 220 27.27 -11.11 -15.98
N VAL A 221 26.19 -11.29 -15.21
CA VAL A 221 26.18 -12.21 -14.05
C VAL A 221 26.58 -13.63 -14.45
N TRP A 222 26.15 -14.12 -15.62
CA TRP A 222 26.44 -15.48 -16.05
C TRP A 222 27.78 -15.64 -16.78
N SER A 223 28.46 -14.54 -17.12
CA SER A 223 29.81 -14.58 -17.71
C SER A 223 30.93 -14.69 -16.66
N GLY A 224 30.59 -14.61 -15.36
CA GLY A 224 31.52 -14.86 -14.26
C GLY A 224 32.06 -16.29 -14.24
N ARG A 225 33.39 -16.45 -14.19
CA ARG A 225 34.09 -17.73 -14.30
C ARG A 225 34.05 -18.57 -13.02
N SER A 226 33.68 -17.98 -11.89
CA SER A 226 33.57 -18.66 -10.59
C SER A 226 32.26 -18.31 -9.85
N ALA A 227 31.90 -19.09 -8.84
CA ALA A 227 30.76 -18.75 -7.98
C ALA A 227 30.93 -17.39 -7.28
N ASP A 228 32.14 -17.07 -6.82
CA ASP A 228 32.45 -15.82 -6.14
C ASP A 228 32.33 -14.61 -7.06
N GLN A 229 32.82 -14.70 -8.29
CA GLN A 229 32.65 -13.62 -9.28
C GLN A 229 31.17 -13.35 -9.59
N ARG A 230 30.37 -14.41 -9.74
CA ARG A 230 28.92 -14.27 -9.97
C ARG A 230 28.22 -13.65 -8.77
N LYS A 231 28.64 -13.99 -7.55
CA LYS A 231 28.14 -13.38 -6.31
C LYS A 231 28.49 -11.89 -6.24
N GLU A 232 29.71 -11.51 -6.58
CA GLU A 232 30.17 -10.11 -6.60
C GLU A 232 29.37 -9.27 -7.60
N ILE A 233 29.15 -9.77 -8.82
CA ILE A 233 28.33 -9.07 -9.84
C ILE A 233 26.89 -8.92 -9.36
N LYS A 234 26.29 -9.97 -8.75
CA LYS A 234 24.94 -9.87 -8.17
C LYS A 234 24.86 -8.84 -7.04
N MET A 235 25.86 -8.78 -6.18
CA MET A 235 25.94 -7.76 -5.12
C MET A 235 26.05 -6.35 -5.70
N ARG A 236 26.84 -6.18 -6.78
CA ARG A 236 26.92 -4.90 -7.50
C ARG A 236 25.56 -4.50 -8.09
N ALA A 237 24.87 -5.42 -8.77
CA ALA A 237 23.53 -5.16 -9.30
C ALA A 237 22.52 -4.81 -8.19
N ALA A 238 22.57 -5.50 -7.05
CA ALA A 238 21.72 -5.18 -5.90
C ALA A 238 22.02 -3.77 -5.34
N LYS A 239 23.29 -3.37 -5.25
CA LYS A 239 23.69 -2.02 -4.84
C LYS A 239 23.17 -0.97 -5.82
N LEU A 240 23.28 -1.21 -7.13
CA LEU A 240 22.75 -0.30 -8.16
C LEU A 240 21.22 -0.17 -8.07
N ASN A 241 20.50 -1.27 -7.85
CA ASN A 241 19.06 -1.26 -7.64
C ASN A 241 18.66 -0.40 -6.41
N LEU A 242 19.41 -0.49 -5.31
CA LEU A 242 19.20 0.38 -4.15
C LEU A 242 19.51 1.85 -4.44
N ASN A 243 20.57 2.13 -5.19
CA ASN A 243 20.91 3.48 -5.64
C ASN A 243 19.82 4.05 -6.56
N LEU A 244 19.24 3.25 -7.46
CA LEU A 244 18.12 3.65 -8.32
C LEU A 244 16.92 4.11 -7.48
N LYS A 245 16.55 3.35 -6.45
CA LYS A 245 15.49 3.75 -5.51
C LYS A 245 15.78 5.12 -4.90
N GLU A 246 17.01 5.32 -4.42
CA GLU A 246 17.42 6.58 -3.80
C GLU A 246 17.42 7.75 -4.79
N ILE A 247 17.89 7.53 -6.03
CA ILE A 247 17.86 8.52 -7.11
C ILE A 247 16.42 8.95 -7.38
N VAL A 248 15.50 8.00 -7.54
CA VAL A 248 14.09 8.30 -7.80
C VAL A 248 13.48 9.15 -6.68
N LEU A 249 13.76 8.81 -5.41
CA LEU A 249 13.27 9.58 -4.26
C LEU A 249 13.87 10.99 -4.22
N CYS A 250 15.18 11.10 -4.44
CA CYS A 250 15.88 12.39 -4.50
C CYS A 250 15.30 13.29 -5.60
N LEU A 251 15.10 12.77 -6.81
CA LEU A 251 14.54 13.53 -7.92
C LEU A 251 13.10 13.96 -7.65
N HIS A 252 12.29 13.07 -7.09
CA HIS A 252 10.92 13.40 -6.69
C HIS A 252 10.88 14.54 -5.67
N ASP A 253 11.74 14.51 -4.65
CA ASP A 253 11.79 15.55 -3.64
C ASP A 253 12.35 16.87 -4.20
N LEU A 254 13.29 16.82 -5.14
CA LEU A 254 13.77 18.02 -5.84
C LEU A 254 12.68 18.66 -6.71
N VAL A 255 11.93 17.87 -7.48
CA VAL A 255 10.83 18.39 -8.30
C VAL A 255 9.73 18.98 -7.42
N LYS A 256 9.47 18.39 -6.25
CA LYS A 256 8.58 19.01 -5.25
C LYS A 256 9.07 20.38 -4.80
N GLN A 257 10.37 20.54 -4.56
CA GLN A 257 10.94 21.85 -4.23
C GLN A 257 10.83 22.83 -5.40
N ALA A 258 11.07 22.38 -6.63
CA ALA A 258 10.98 23.20 -7.83
C ALA A 258 9.58 23.80 -8.06
N ILE A 259 8.53 23.09 -7.66
CA ILE A 259 7.14 23.57 -7.73
C ILE A 259 6.85 24.73 -6.77
N LEU A 260 7.59 24.83 -5.67
CA LEU A 260 7.39 25.90 -4.72
C LEU A 260 7.94 27.23 -5.28
N GLU A 261 7.26 28.32 -4.92
CA GLU A 261 7.80 29.67 -5.04
C GLU A 261 9.18 29.74 -4.37
N LYS A 262 10.09 30.54 -4.94
CA LYS A 262 11.51 30.56 -4.56
C LYS A 262 11.72 30.78 -3.07
N GLU A 263 10.91 31.64 -2.46
CA GLU A 263 10.95 32.02 -1.05
C GLU A 263 10.46 30.90 -0.11
N LYS A 264 9.71 29.92 -0.62
CA LYS A 264 9.15 28.79 0.14
C LYS A 264 10.00 27.52 -0.01
N ARG A 265 11.05 27.55 -0.83
CA ARG A 265 11.97 26.44 -1.03
C ARG A 265 12.82 26.24 0.21
N ASN A 266 13.20 25.00 0.46
CA ASN A 266 14.14 24.68 1.53
C ASN A 266 15.52 24.40 0.93
N ASP A 267 16.38 25.41 0.93
CA ASP A 267 17.72 25.35 0.35
C ASP A 267 18.62 24.30 1.03
N ASP A 268 18.48 24.11 2.34
CA ASP A 268 19.22 23.07 3.07
C ASP A 268 18.84 21.67 2.58
N VAL A 269 17.55 21.43 2.32
CA VAL A 269 17.06 20.18 1.76
C VAL A 269 17.57 20.00 0.34
N ILE A 270 17.51 21.03 -0.51
CA ILE A 270 18.02 20.98 -1.88
C ILE A 270 19.52 20.65 -1.90
N LEU A 271 20.32 21.34 -1.10
CA LEU A 271 21.77 21.10 -0.98
C LEU A 271 22.07 19.69 -0.46
N LYS A 272 21.30 19.20 0.51
CA LYS A 272 21.46 17.84 1.02
C LYS A 272 21.15 16.79 -0.04
N ILE A 273 20.08 16.97 -0.81
CA ILE A 273 19.73 16.06 -1.91
C ILE A 273 20.81 16.09 -2.99
N ARG A 274 21.30 17.27 -3.38
CA ARG A 274 22.40 17.41 -4.36
C ARG A 274 23.65 16.64 -3.92
N LYS A 275 24.08 16.82 -2.66
CA LYS A 275 25.23 16.07 -2.10
C LYS A 275 25.01 14.57 -2.09
N ASN A 276 23.78 14.11 -1.86
CA ASN A 276 23.45 12.69 -1.86
C ASN A 276 23.56 12.10 -3.27
N LEU A 277 22.97 12.78 -4.27
CA LEU A 277 23.08 12.39 -5.68
C LEU A 277 24.55 12.37 -6.15
N ASP A 278 25.33 13.39 -5.79
CA ASP A 278 26.77 13.43 -6.10
C ASP A 278 27.52 12.23 -5.51
N LYS A 279 27.19 11.83 -4.28
CA LYS A 279 27.79 10.65 -3.64
C LYS A 279 27.43 9.36 -4.37
N ILE A 280 26.18 9.22 -4.79
CA ILE A 280 25.70 8.06 -5.56
C ILE A 280 26.43 8.00 -6.90
N PHE A 281 26.45 9.10 -7.65
CA PHE A 281 27.07 9.14 -8.98
C PHE A 281 28.58 8.91 -8.93
N LYS A 282 29.30 9.48 -7.96
CA LYS A 282 30.75 9.25 -7.78
C LYS A 282 31.12 7.79 -7.51
N SER A 283 30.16 6.98 -7.06
CA SER A 283 30.40 5.55 -6.83
C SER A 283 30.30 4.71 -8.10
N GLU A 284 29.96 5.31 -9.24
CA GLU A 284 29.84 4.67 -10.55
C GLU A 284 30.96 5.08 -11.51
N THR A 285 31.23 4.20 -12.48
CA THR A 285 32.33 4.36 -13.46
C THR A 285 32.11 5.56 -14.39
N ASP A 286 30.85 5.98 -14.59
CA ASP A 286 30.42 7.07 -15.47
C ASP A 286 29.90 8.31 -14.71
N SER A 287 30.43 8.58 -13.52
CA SER A 287 29.93 9.62 -12.59
C SER A 287 29.76 11.01 -13.22
N ALA A 288 30.69 11.43 -14.08
CA ALA A 288 30.68 12.74 -14.73
C ALA A 288 29.53 12.89 -15.72
N LEU A 289 29.15 11.80 -16.42
CA LEU A 289 28.03 11.81 -17.35
C LEU A 289 26.71 12.02 -16.60
N PHE A 290 26.50 11.33 -15.49
CA PHE A 290 25.28 11.48 -14.68
C PHE A 290 25.13 12.89 -14.10
N GLN A 291 26.21 13.50 -13.60
CA GLN A 291 26.17 14.86 -13.06
C GLN A 291 25.84 15.89 -14.15
N ASN A 292 26.48 15.79 -15.32
CA ASN A 292 26.28 16.73 -16.42
C ASN A 292 24.86 16.71 -16.97
N VAL A 293 24.20 15.54 -16.96
CA VAL A 293 22.82 15.42 -17.44
C VAL A 293 21.86 16.26 -16.60
N LEU A 294 22.03 16.34 -15.27
CA LEU A 294 21.13 17.09 -14.38
C LEU A 294 21.36 18.61 -14.35
N GLU A 295 22.45 19.12 -14.93
CA GLU A 295 22.77 20.57 -14.92
C GLU A 295 21.62 21.47 -15.38
N PRO A 296 20.89 21.18 -16.47
CA PRO A 296 19.75 22.00 -16.88
C PRO A 296 18.65 22.08 -15.81
N PHE A 297 18.46 21.01 -15.03
CA PHE A 297 17.46 20.97 -13.97
C PHE A 297 17.90 21.78 -12.74
N TRP A 298 19.20 21.84 -12.43
CA TRP A 298 19.72 22.69 -11.36
C TRP A 298 19.42 24.17 -11.59
N GLY A 299 19.37 24.61 -12.86
CA GLY A 299 18.97 25.96 -13.23
C GLY A 299 17.54 26.33 -12.81
N ILE A 300 16.62 25.37 -12.70
CA ILE A 300 15.25 25.62 -12.22
C ILE A 300 15.22 25.91 -10.71
N LEU A 301 16.15 25.29 -9.97
CA LEU A 301 16.24 25.39 -8.52
C LEU A 301 17.05 26.61 -8.04
N ALA A 302 17.83 27.23 -8.93
CA ALA A 302 18.69 28.38 -8.67
C ALA A 302 17.95 29.71 -8.46
#